data_AF-A0A1Q4HYA9-F1
#
_entry.id   AF-A0A1Q4HYA9-F1
#
_cell.length_a   1.000
_cell.length_b   1.000
_cell.length_c   1.000
_cell.angle_alpha   90.00
_cell.angle_beta   90.00
_cell.angle_gamma   90.00
#
_symmetry.space_group_name_H-M   'P 1'
#
loop_
_entity.id
_entity.type
_entity.pdbx_description
1 polymer ?
#
loop_
_entity_poly.entity_id
_entity_poly.type
_entity_poly.pdbx_seq_one_letter_code
_entity_poly.pdbx_strand_id
1 'polypeptide(L)'
;MAGRAFPLHDVQCRGMGGAVLVTAKTQSDDTVIVDVAGGKLETLDFSADGIAYFWEPTSTGGAPTPALTQDGDSYTVTGKIKQLHDYTKLTDFTFRATCPH
;
A
#
# COMPACT_ATOMS: atom_id res chain seq x y z
N MET A 1 -10.79 -3.96 13.12
CA MET A 1 -11.52 -2.96 12.32
C MET A 1 -10.87 -2.95 10.95
N ALA A 2 -11.61 -3.25 9.88
CA ALA A 2 -11.05 -3.15 8.52
C ALA A 2 -10.98 -1.67 8.15
N GLY A 3 -9.85 -1.22 7.62
CA GLY A 3 -9.68 0.16 7.15
C GLY A 3 -10.56 0.45 5.94
N ARG A 4 -10.55 1.70 5.45
CA ARG A 4 -11.24 2.03 4.19
C ARG A 4 -10.64 1.16 3.08
N ALA A 5 -11.47 0.36 2.44
CA ALA A 5 -11.04 -0.43 1.30
C ALA A 5 -10.81 0.50 0.11
N PHE A 6 -9.67 0.34 -0.54
CA PHE A 6 -9.34 0.99 -1.80
C PHE A 6 -9.26 -0.09 -2.88
N PRO A 7 -10.36 -0.35 -3.62
CA PRO A 7 -10.35 -1.35 -4.69
C PRO A 7 -9.34 -0.96 -5.76
N LEU A 8 -8.51 -1.93 -6.15
CA LEU A 8 -7.44 -1.74 -7.13
C LEU A 8 -7.81 -2.36 -8.48
N HIS A 9 -7.34 -1.76 -9.56
CA HIS A 9 -7.36 -2.32 -10.91
C HIS A 9 -5.99 -2.12 -11.59
N ASP A 10 -5.84 -2.69 -12.80
CA ASP A 10 -4.58 -2.68 -13.57
C ASP A 10 -3.36 -3.09 -12.75
N VAL A 11 -3.54 -4.12 -11.90
CA VAL A 11 -2.50 -4.63 -11.02
C VAL A 11 -1.39 -5.27 -11.84
N GLN A 12 -0.17 -4.77 -11.64
CA GLN A 12 1.06 -5.27 -12.22
C GLN A 12 2.02 -5.62 -11.09
N CYS A 13 2.57 -6.83 -11.12
CA CYS A 13 3.50 -7.29 -10.11
C CYS A 13 4.82 -7.67 -10.76
N ARG A 14 5.92 -7.19 -10.17
CA ARG A 14 7.27 -7.49 -10.64
C ARG A 14 8.07 -8.14 -9.50
N GLY A 15 8.39 -9.42 -9.67
CA GLY A 15 9.30 -10.12 -8.77
C GLY A 15 10.76 -9.69 -9.01
N MET A 16 11.49 -9.44 -7.92
CA MET A 16 12.87 -8.95 -7.93
C MET A 16 13.75 -9.70 -6.91
N GLY A 17 13.71 -11.03 -6.92
CA GLY A 17 14.60 -11.86 -6.10
C GLY A 17 14.43 -11.63 -4.58
N GLY A 18 13.29 -12.07 -4.04
CA GLY A 18 12.95 -11.88 -2.62
C GLY A 18 12.19 -10.58 -2.30
N ALA A 19 12.02 -9.72 -3.31
CA ALA A 19 11.14 -8.57 -3.29
C ALA A 19 10.06 -8.64 -4.37
N VAL A 20 8.94 -7.96 -4.15
CA VAL A 20 7.82 -7.80 -5.07
C VAL A 20 7.42 -6.33 -5.10
N LEU A 21 7.50 -5.73 -6.29
CA LEU A 21 6.93 -4.41 -6.55
C LEU A 21 5.53 -4.59 -7.14
N VAL A 22 4.52 -4.06 -6.48
CA VAL A 22 3.14 -4.02 -6.99
C VAL A 22 2.84 -2.59 -7.41
N THR A 23 2.51 -2.42 -8.69
CA THR A 23 1.95 -1.19 -9.22
C THR A 23 0.48 -1.45 -9.56
N ALA A 24 -0.41 -0.56 -9.15
CA ALA A 24 -1.83 -0.67 -9.46
C ALA A 24 -2.45 0.72 -9.60
N LYS A 25 -3.74 0.75 -9.91
CA LYS A 25 -4.54 1.97 -9.91
C LYS A 25 -5.71 1.88 -8.95
N THR A 26 -6.05 2.99 -8.31
CA THR A 26 -7.32 3.14 -7.58
C THR A 26 -8.47 3.29 -8.58
N GLN A 27 -9.73 3.19 -8.11
CA GLN A 27 -10.91 3.43 -8.95
C GLN A 27 -10.96 4.82 -9.61
N SER A 28 -10.18 5.77 -9.12
CA SER A 28 -10.05 7.12 -9.68
C SER A 28 -8.86 7.26 -10.64
N ASP A 29 -8.26 6.14 -11.07
CA ASP A 29 -7.05 6.06 -11.90
C ASP A 29 -5.76 6.59 -11.24
N ASP A 30 -5.77 6.88 -9.93
CA ASP A 30 -4.58 7.26 -9.18
C ASP A 30 -3.62 6.07 -9.02
N THR A 31 -2.32 6.32 -9.15
CA THR A 31 -1.29 5.27 -9.02
C THR A 31 -1.12 4.83 -7.57
N VAL A 32 -0.96 3.53 -7.38
CA VAL A 32 -0.57 2.87 -6.13
C VAL A 32 0.73 2.11 -6.38
N ILE A 33 1.74 2.32 -5.56
CA ILE A 33 3.02 1.61 -5.59
C ILE A 33 3.26 0.99 -4.22
N VAL A 34 3.46 -0.33 -4.19
CA VAL A 34 3.74 -1.10 -2.97
C VAL A 34 5.03 -1.88 -3.18
N ASP A 35 6.03 -1.64 -2.35
CA ASP A 35 7.26 -2.43 -2.32
C ASP A 35 7.24 -3.36 -1.11
N VAL A 36 7.41 -4.65 -1.38
CA VAL A 36 7.46 -5.70 -0.37
C VAL A 36 8.78 -6.45 -0.51
N ALA A 37 9.59 -6.50 0.55
CA ALA A 37 10.82 -7.27 0.58
C ALA A 37 10.89 -8.14 1.83
N GLY A 38 11.34 -9.39 1.68
CA GLY A 38 11.51 -10.31 2.82
C GLY A 38 10.24 -10.54 3.64
N GLY A 39 9.07 -10.46 3.01
CA GLY A 39 7.76 -10.60 3.66
C GLY A 39 7.32 -9.39 4.48
N LYS A 40 7.90 -8.21 4.25
CA LYS A 40 7.57 -6.96 4.93
C LYS A 40 7.30 -5.85 3.92
N LEU A 41 6.49 -4.88 4.34
CA LEU A 41 6.28 -3.65 3.57
C LEU A 41 7.52 -2.76 3.74
N GLU A 42 8.13 -2.37 2.62
CA GLU A 42 9.27 -1.45 2.59
C GLU A 42 8.81 -0.03 2.24
N THR A 43 7.94 0.13 1.23
CA THR A 43 7.34 1.42 0.90
C THR A 43 5.91 1.27 0.42
N LEU A 44 5.10 2.31 0.64
CA LEU A 44 3.76 2.45 0.09
C LEU A 44 3.53 3.91 -0.29
N ASP A 45 3.25 4.15 -1.56
CA ASP A 45 2.96 5.46 -2.12
C ASP A 45 1.68 5.39 -2.95
N PHE A 46 0.71 6.25 -2.65
CA PHE A 46 -0.49 6.37 -3.47
C PHE A 46 -1.19 7.71 -3.32
N SER A 47 -2.07 8.01 -4.26
CA SER A 47 -3.08 9.06 -4.10
C SER A 47 -4.49 8.48 -4.15
N ALA A 48 -5.41 9.10 -3.41
CA ALA A 48 -6.83 8.80 -3.50
C ALA A 48 -7.64 10.04 -3.14
N ASP A 49 -8.71 10.31 -3.88
CA ASP A 49 -9.59 11.47 -3.67
C ASP A 49 -8.83 12.82 -3.67
N GLY A 50 -7.74 12.92 -4.45
CA GLY A 50 -6.88 14.10 -4.50
C GLY A 50 -5.94 14.28 -3.29
N ILE A 51 -5.82 13.27 -2.44
CA ILE A 51 -4.92 13.26 -1.28
C ILE A 51 -3.78 12.28 -1.54
N ALA A 52 -2.54 12.75 -1.40
CA ALA A 52 -1.35 11.91 -1.48
C ALA A 52 -1.00 11.31 -0.11
N TYR A 53 -0.62 10.03 -0.12
CA TYR A 53 -0.30 9.22 1.03
C TYR A 53 1.05 8.54 0.81
N PHE A 54 1.88 8.55 1.85
CA PHE A 54 3.18 7.90 1.80
C PHE A 54 3.50 7.22 3.13
N TRP A 55 4.14 6.06 3.03
CA TRP A 55 4.68 5.35 4.16
C TRP A 55 6.01 4.67 3.78
N GLU A 56 7.01 4.87 4.63
CA GLU A 56 8.24 4.09 4.68
C GLU A 56 8.70 4.01 6.16
N PRO A 57 9.48 2.99 6.56
CA PRO A 57 9.83 2.74 7.97
C PRO A 57 10.42 3.92 8.73
N THR A 58 11.18 4.78 8.05
CA THR A 58 11.99 5.85 8.65
C THR A 58 11.31 7.22 8.63
N SER A 59 10.29 7.44 7.78
CA SER A 59 9.59 8.73 7.68
C SER A 59 8.08 8.63 7.95
N THR A 60 7.67 7.60 8.71
CA THR A 60 6.27 7.38 9.10
C THR A 60 5.63 8.54 9.87
N GLY A 61 6.43 9.46 10.44
CA GLY A 61 5.99 10.53 11.33
C GLY A 61 5.22 10.03 12.56
N GLY A 62 5.36 8.75 12.94
CA GLY A 62 4.60 8.12 14.03
C GLY A 62 3.39 7.30 13.59
N ALA A 63 3.16 7.11 12.27
CA ALA A 63 2.25 6.07 11.82
C ALA A 63 2.82 4.69 12.13
N PRO A 64 2.00 3.73 12.63
CA PRO A 64 2.44 2.37 12.83
C PRO A 64 2.78 1.71 11.49
N THR A 65 3.63 0.68 11.53
CA THR A 65 3.89 -0.17 10.36
C THR A 65 2.59 -0.86 9.91
N PRO A 66 2.18 -0.72 8.62
CA PRO A 66 1.07 -1.48 8.09
C PRO A 66 1.32 -2.99 8.17
N ALA A 67 0.28 -3.74 8.48
CA ALA A 67 0.31 -5.18 8.43
C ALA A 67 0.22 -5.63 6.96
N LEU A 68 1.15 -6.50 6.58
CA LEU A 68 1.14 -7.23 5.32
C LEU A 68 0.76 -8.68 5.61
N THR A 69 -0.22 -9.21 4.88
CA THR A 69 -0.54 -10.63 4.87
C THR A 69 -0.55 -11.14 3.44
N GLN A 70 0.06 -12.29 3.21
CA GLN A 70 0.10 -12.96 1.92
C GLN A 70 -0.63 -14.31 2.02
N ASP A 71 -1.53 -14.58 1.08
CA ASP A 71 -2.24 -15.85 0.89
C ASP A 71 -2.10 -16.27 -0.58
N GLY A 72 -1.17 -17.20 -0.85
CA GLY A 72 -0.74 -17.53 -2.20
C GLY A 72 -0.25 -16.29 -2.96
N ASP A 73 -0.93 -16.00 -4.06
CA ASP A 73 -0.67 -14.86 -4.95
C ASP A 73 -1.37 -13.56 -4.50
N SER A 74 -2.16 -13.63 -3.42
CA SER A 74 -2.93 -12.49 -2.93
C SER A 74 -2.22 -11.80 -1.77
N TYR A 75 -2.00 -10.50 -1.93
CA TYR A 75 -1.41 -9.62 -0.93
C TYR A 75 -2.49 -8.71 -0.36
N THR A 76 -2.55 -8.61 0.97
CA THR A 76 -3.37 -7.62 1.66
C THR A 76 -2.47 -6.75 2.52
N VAL A 77 -2.56 -5.43 2.32
CA VAL A 77 -1.88 -4.42 3.14
C VAL A 77 -2.94 -3.64 3.88
N THR A 78 -2.84 -3.57 5.21
CA THR A 78 -3.79 -2.84 6.05
C THR A 78 -3.08 -2.06 7.12
N GLY A 79 -3.58 -0.88 7.46
CA GLY A 79 -2.98 -0.09 8.54
C GLY A 79 -3.52 1.32 8.59
N LYS A 80 -2.75 2.18 9.26
CA LYS A 80 -2.96 3.63 9.26
C LYS A 80 -1.86 4.26 8.41
N ILE A 81 -2.23 5.18 7.53
CA ILE A 81 -1.28 5.94 6.71
C ILE A 81 -1.49 7.44 6.89
N LYS A 82 -0.41 8.21 6.73
CA LYS A 82 -0.44 9.66 6.81
C LYS A 82 -0.75 10.30 5.47
N GLN A 83 -1.42 11.44 5.55
CA GLN A 83 -1.56 12.36 4.42
C GLN A 83 -0.29 13.21 4.30
N LEU A 84 0.31 13.28 3.11
CA LEU A 84 1.56 14.01 2.88
C LEU A 84 1.45 15.53 3.14
N HIS A 85 0.26 16.11 3.03
CA HIS A 85 0.02 17.54 3.23
C HIS A 85 -0.66 17.87 4.57
N ASP A 86 -0.96 16.86 5.40
CA ASP A 86 -1.51 17.02 6.74
C ASP A 86 -1.04 15.87 7.65
N TYR A 87 0.18 16.00 8.17
CA TYR A 87 0.85 14.98 8.97
C TYR A 87 0.17 14.66 10.31
N THR A 88 -0.89 15.40 10.67
CA THR A 88 -1.72 15.13 11.86
C THR A 88 -2.84 14.14 11.57
N LYS A 89 -3.18 13.93 10.29
CA LYS A 89 -4.25 13.03 9.87
C LYS A 89 -3.71 11.66 9.52
N LEU A 90 -4.19 10.67 10.27
CA LEU A 90 -4.03 9.25 9.96
C LEU A 90 -5.34 8.73 9.38
N THR A 91 -5.24 8.00 8.27
CA THR A 91 -6.37 7.34 7.61
C THR A 91 -6.17 5.84 7.68
N ASP A 92 -7.17 5.11 8.15
CA ASP A 92 -7.16 3.64 8.07
C ASP A 92 -7.39 3.21 6.61
N PHE A 93 -6.58 2.30 6.11
CA PHE A 93 -6.64 1.82 4.73
C PHE A 93 -6.54 0.30 4.65
N THR A 94 -7.06 -0.25 3.54
CA THR A 94 -6.85 -1.63 3.15
C THR A 94 -6.70 -1.72 1.62
N PHE A 95 -5.57 -2.26 1.17
CA PHE A 95 -5.32 -2.65 -0.22
C PHE A 95 -5.35 -4.16 -0.35
N ARG A 96 -5.86 -4.64 -1.48
CA ARG A 96 -5.78 -6.04 -1.88
C ARG A 96 -5.32 -6.10 -3.33
N ALA A 97 -4.26 -6.84 -3.57
CA ALA A 97 -3.72 -7.07 -4.91
C ALA A 97 -3.49 -8.57 -5.09
N THR A 98 -3.83 -9.08 -6.27
CA THR A 98 -3.50 -10.45 -6.67
C THR A 98 -2.44 -10.36 -7.76
N CYS A 99 -1.31 -11.02 -7.52
CA CYS A 99 -0.14 -11.05 -8.38
C CYS A 99 -0.01 -12.44 -9.01
N PRO A 100 -0.72 -12.74 -10.11
CA PRO A 100 -0.57 -14.03 -10.78
C PRO A 100 0.87 -14.20 -11.27
N HIS A 101 1.42 -15.39 -11.06
CA HIS A 101 2.74 -15.80 -11.55
C HIS A 101 2.82 -15.86 -13.09
#